data_AF-A0A6A7Y121-F1
#
_entry.id   AF-A0A6A7Y121-F1
#
_cell.length_a   1.000
_cell.length_b   1.000
_cell.length_c   1.000
_cell.angle_alpha   90.00
_cell.angle_beta   90.00
_cell.angle_gamma   90.00
#
_symmetry.space_group_name_H-M   'P 1'
#
loop_
_entity.id
_entity.type
_entity.pdbx_description
1 polymer ?
#
loop_
_entity_poly.entity_id
_entity_poly.type
_entity_poly.pdbx_seq_one_letter_code
_entity_poly.pdbx_strand_id
1 'polypeptide(L)'
;MATGARAMADDLLRAVFFRASRDPVLTHRLHVFRKELFVDELGWDLAVSGEAERDQFDLMDPMNCALFVGDDLVGTFRALRCDRAYLGKEVFPQLAWTHPYPTSSECWEISRLGMMRAHRRHAKALYAAMFAFGWMRSARALVAIADLEYERFLHVLGIETHRYGPPQEIGRDLRGRPIVAVAGEIPLRDQPPALVAKMHALLDTMEITDETLVLGSRRVPA
;
A
#
# COMPACT_ATOMS: atom_id res chain seq x y z
N MET A 1 -34.65 17.83 22.66
CA MET A 1 -34.49 16.82 21.59
C MET A 1 -34.51 17.54 20.26
N ALA A 2 -33.37 17.61 19.58
CA ALA A 2 -33.27 18.00 18.19
C ALA A 2 -32.11 17.19 17.60
N THR A 3 -32.43 15.95 17.24
CA THR A 3 -31.59 15.07 16.40
C THR A 3 -31.57 15.66 15.00
N GLY A 4 -30.70 16.65 14.80
CA GLY A 4 -30.32 17.12 13.48
C GLY A 4 -29.37 16.10 12.88
N ALA A 5 -29.89 15.31 11.93
CA ALA A 5 -29.08 14.50 11.04
C ALA A 5 -28.01 15.38 10.39
N ARG A 6 -26.78 15.26 10.89
CA ARG A 6 -25.59 15.71 10.17
C ARG A 6 -25.57 14.83 8.92
N ALA A 7 -25.98 15.40 7.80
CA ALA A 7 -25.74 14.80 6.50
C ALA A 7 -24.28 14.32 6.51
N MET A 8 -24.07 13.01 6.34
CA MET A 8 -22.75 12.48 6.07
C MET A 8 -22.34 13.18 4.78
N ALA A 9 -21.48 14.19 4.88
CA ALA A 9 -20.75 14.64 3.71
C ALA A 9 -20.14 13.37 3.13
N ASP A 10 -20.41 13.07 1.86
CA ASP A 10 -19.67 12.03 1.17
C ASP A 10 -18.20 12.29 1.44
N ASP A 11 -17.55 11.38 2.18
CA ASP A 11 -16.15 11.48 2.52
C ASP A 11 -15.38 11.51 1.20
N LEU A 12 -14.97 12.70 0.76
CA LEU A 12 -14.25 12.86 -0.51
C LEU A 12 -12.93 12.10 -0.39
N LEU A 13 -12.88 10.92 -1.01
CA LEU A 13 -11.70 10.08 -1.09
C LEU A 13 -10.78 10.60 -2.19
N ARG A 14 -9.50 10.77 -1.87
CA ARG A 14 -8.49 11.19 -2.84
C ARG A 14 -7.21 10.41 -2.67
N ALA A 15 -6.78 9.70 -3.71
CA ALA A 15 -5.50 9.03 -3.77
C ALA A 15 -4.51 9.89 -4.57
N VAL A 16 -3.37 10.22 -3.96
CA VAL A 16 -2.28 10.96 -4.60
C VAL A 16 -1.08 10.03 -4.75
N PHE A 17 -0.68 9.76 -5.99
CA PHE A 17 0.57 9.08 -6.32
C PHE A 17 1.65 10.11 -6.62
N PHE A 18 2.76 10.02 -5.88
CA PHE A 18 3.83 11.00 -5.98
C PHE A 18 5.20 10.36 -5.73
N ARG A 19 6.26 11.07 -6.11
CA ARG A 19 7.65 10.77 -5.76
C ARG A 19 8.08 11.66 -4.63
N ALA A 20 8.90 11.13 -3.72
CA ALA A 20 9.39 11.90 -2.59
C ALA A 20 10.12 13.19 -3.02
N SER A 21 10.84 13.12 -4.14
CA SER A 21 11.54 14.25 -4.76
C SER A 21 10.65 15.35 -5.34
N ARG A 22 9.35 15.07 -5.57
CA ARG A 22 8.41 16.01 -6.22
C ARG A 22 7.60 16.82 -5.21
N ASP A 23 7.28 16.25 -4.06
CA ASP A 23 6.56 16.93 -2.99
C ASP A 23 7.20 16.63 -1.60
N PRO A 24 8.19 17.43 -1.17
CA PRO A 24 8.84 17.25 0.12
C PRO A 24 7.89 17.45 1.32
N VAL A 25 6.86 18.28 1.17
CA VAL A 25 5.91 18.58 2.24
C VAL A 25 5.00 17.38 2.47
N LEU A 26 4.42 16.83 1.42
CA LEU A 26 3.63 15.60 1.49
C LEU A 26 4.48 14.41 1.91
N THR A 27 5.72 14.33 1.45
CA THR A 27 6.68 13.29 1.89
C THR A 27 6.89 13.31 3.40
N HIS A 28 7.13 14.50 3.98
CA HIS A 28 7.31 14.63 5.41
C HIS A 28 6.04 14.23 6.18
N ARG A 29 4.87 14.73 5.74
CA ARG A 29 3.55 14.33 6.30
C ARG A 29 3.35 12.81 6.24
N LEU A 30 3.73 12.18 5.14
CA LEU A 30 3.63 10.73 4.97
C LEU A 30 4.51 9.96 5.95
N HIS A 31 5.75 10.41 6.19
CA HIS A 31 6.64 9.72 7.14
C HIS A 31 6.20 9.87 8.60
N VAL A 32 5.64 11.02 8.97
CA VAL A 32 5.01 11.22 10.29
C VAL A 32 3.81 10.29 10.43
N PHE A 33 2.93 10.27 9.43
CA PHE A 33 1.79 9.34 9.38
C PHE A 33 2.21 7.86 9.50
N ARG A 34 3.29 7.47 8.80
CA ARG A 34 3.84 6.10 8.87
C ARG A 34 4.29 5.75 10.29
N LYS A 35 4.89 6.69 11.01
CA LYS A 35 5.27 6.48 12.41
C LYS A 35 4.04 6.26 13.29
N GLU A 36 3.05 7.14 13.16
CA GLU A 36 1.77 7.02 13.90
C GLU A 36 1.09 5.67 13.65
N LEU A 37 1.03 5.25 12.39
CA LEU A 37 0.38 4.00 12.00
C LEU A 37 1.22 2.76 12.39
N PHE A 38 2.43 2.63 11.84
CA PHE A 38 3.18 1.39 11.93
C PHE A 38 3.85 1.21 13.30
N VAL A 39 4.29 2.29 13.94
CA VAL A 39 4.98 2.22 15.23
C VAL A 39 3.98 2.40 16.37
N ASP A 40 3.23 3.50 16.41
CA ASP A 40 2.38 3.80 17.57
C ASP A 40 1.13 2.92 17.63
N GLU A 41 0.41 2.76 16.51
CA GLU A 41 -0.85 2.01 16.48
C GLU A 41 -0.63 0.50 16.33
N LEU A 42 0.24 0.08 15.41
CA LEU A 42 0.49 -1.33 15.12
C LEU A 42 1.62 -1.95 15.96
N GLY A 43 2.46 -1.14 16.59
CA GLY A 43 3.51 -1.61 17.49
C GLY A 43 4.66 -2.33 16.79
N TRP A 44 4.98 -1.98 15.53
CA TRP A 44 6.12 -2.55 14.83
C TRP A 44 7.42 -1.91 15.30
N ASP A 45 8.47 -2.73 15.43
CA ASP A 45 9.81 -2.28 15.77
C ASP A 45 10.53 -1.80 14.50
N LEU A 46 10.36 -0.52 14.17
CA LEU A 46 10.90 0.12 12.96
C LEU A 46 11.84 1.26 13.30
N ALA A 47 12.74 1.58 12.35
CA ALA A 47 13.61 2.73 12.45
C ALA A 47 12.81 4.05 12.40
N VAL A 48 12.98 4.89 13.41
CA VAL A 48 12.37 6.22 13.52
C VAL A 48 13.48 7.26 13.63
N SER A 49 13.36 8.35 12.88
CA SER A 49 14.24 9.52 12.96
C SER A 49 13.42 10.74 13.34
N GLY A 50 13.57 11.20 14.59
CA GLY A 50 12.73 12.25 15.15
C GLY A 50 11.27 11.79 15.24
N GLU A 51 10.39 12.46 14.49
CA GLU A 51 8.94 12.19 14.47
C GLU A 51 8.51 11.31 13.28
N ALA A 52 9.46 10.87 12.45
CA ALA A 52 9.20 10.26 11.16
C ALA A 52 9.73 8.82 11.08
N GLU A 53 8.92 7.91 10.53
CA GLU A 53 9.36 6.56 10.17
C GLU A 53 9.91 6.60 8.75
N ARG A 54 11.18 6.21 8.61
CA ARG A 54 11.91 6.24 7.34
C ARG A 54 12.98 5.16 7.35
N ASP A 55 13.09 4.43 6.24
CA ASP A 55 14.10 3.39 6.06
C ASP A 55 15.01 3.67 4.84
N GLN A 56 15.93 2.75 4.55
CA GLN A 56 16.88 2.87 3.45
C GLN A 56 16.23 2.92 2.06
N PHE A 57 15.01 2.37 1.91
CA PHE A 57 14.32 2.33 0.63
C PHE A 57 13.66 3.68 0.30
N ASP A 58 13.41 4.52 1.31
CA ASP A 58 12.93 5.90 1.12
C ASP A 58 14.02 6.82 0.55
N LEU A 59 15.28 6.39 0.52
CA LEU A 59 16.37 7.10 -0.15
C LEU A 59 16.36 6.89 -1.67
N MET A 60 15.61 5.91 -2.17
CA MET A 60 15.58 5.53 -3.59
C MET A 60 14.54 6.30 -4.42
N ASP A 61 13.98 7.38 -3.87
CA ASP A 61 12.87 8.13 -4.46
C ASP A 61 11.71 7.21 -4.89
N PRO A 62 11.10 6.47 -3.94
CA PRO A 62 10.03 5.55 -4.26
C PRO A 62 8.78 6.28 -4.77
N MET A 63 7.92 5.53 -5.46
CA MET A 63 6.55 5.96 -5.65
C MET A 63 5.81 5.79 -4.32
N ASN A 64 4.98 6.76 -3.95
CA ASN A 64 4.14 6.68 -2.76
C ASN A 64 2.69 6.95 -3.14
N CYS A 65 1.78 6.33 -2.40
CA CYS A 65 0.38 6.70 -2.35
C CYS A 65 0.08 7.35 -1.01
N ALA A 66 -0.58 8.49 -1.05
CA ALA A 66 -1.25 9.10 0.09
C ALA A 66 -2.76 9.07 -0.17
N LEU A 67 -3.50 8.35 0.68
CA LEU A 67 -4.97 8.30 0.62
C LEU A 67 -5.54 9.29 1.63
N PHE A 68 -6.36 10.20 1.14
CA PHE A 68 -7.02 11.23 1.92
C PHE A 68 -8.53 10.98 2.05
N VAL A 69 -9.08 11.38 3.19
CA VAL A 69 -10.51 11.61 3.39
C VAL A 69 -10.66 13.09 3.75
N GLY A 70 -11.19 13.89 2.82
CA GLY A 70 -11.06 15.34 2.92
C GLY A 70 -9.58 15.76 2.92
N ASP A 71 -9.13 16.39 4.01
CA ASP A 71 -7.74 16.85 4.19
C ASP A 71 -6.88 15.90 5.04
N ASP A 72 -7.51 14.90 5.66
CA ASP A 72 -6.84 13.96 6.55
C ASP A 72 -6.16 12.87 5.73
N LEU A 73 -4.86 12.67 5.96
CA LEU A 73 -4.12 11.53 5.44
C LEU A 73 -4.50 10.31 6.28
N VAL A 74 -5.16 9.32 5.67
CA VAL A 74 -5.75 8.18 6.39
C VAL A 74 -5.13 6.84 6.04
N GLY A 75 -4.43 6.76 4.91
CA GLY A 75 -3.78 5.52 4.46
C GLY A 75 -2.66 5.78 3.48
N THR A 76 -1.80 4.78 3.31
CA THR A 76 -0.62 4.88 2.46
C THR A 76 -0.21 3.52 1.91
N PHE A 77 0.58 3.55 0.85
CA PHE A 77 1.51 2.49 0.48
C PHE A 77 2.71 3.10 -0.24
N ARG A 78 3.83 2.39 -0.20
CA ARG A 78 5.04 2.67 -0.97
C ARG A 78 5.17 1.64 -2.09
N ALA A 79 5.65 2.06 -3.26
CA ALA A 79 5.89 1.20 -4.40
C ALA A 79 7.30 1.38 -4.99
N LEU A 80 7.99 0.26 -5.20
CA LEU A 80 9.34 0.18 -5.79
C LEU A 80 9.37 -0.82 -6.93
N ARG A 81 10.09 -0.52 -8.02
CA ARG A 81 10.25 -1.48 -9.10
C ARG A 81 11.14 -2.63 -8.66
N CYS A 82 10.77 -3.86 -9.03
CA CYS A 82 11.51 -5.06 -8.66
C CYS A 82 12.83 -5.22 -9.44
N ASP A 83 13.10 -4.42 -10.47
CA ASP A 83 14.43 -4.34 -11.12
C ASP A 83 15.46 -3.53 -10.32
N ARG A 84 15.07 -3.04 -9.14
CA ARG A 84 15.94 -2.36 -8.16
C ARG A 84 15.98 -3.12 -6.84
N ALA A 85 16.70 -2.59 -5.86
CA ALA A 85 16.64 -3.08 -4.48
C ALA A 85 15.25 -2.79 -3.86
N TYR A 86 14.70 -3.74 -3.12
CA TYR A 86 13.41 -3.61 -2.41
C TYR A 86 13.37 -4.54 -1.19
N LEU A 87 12.42 -4.29 -0.29
CA LEU A 87 12.37 -4.90 1.05
C LEU A 87 12.48 -6.43 1.03
N GLY A 88 11.61 -7.08 0.25
CA GLY A 88 11.55 -8.54 0.26
C GLY A 88 12.84 -9.20 -0.17
N LYS A 89 13.47 -8.69 -1.22
CA LYS A 89 14.72 -9.25 -1.75
C LYS A 89 15.93 -8.98 -0.84
N GLU A 90 16.01 -7.78 -0.26
CA GLU A 90 17.19 -7.35 0.51
C GLU A 90 17.13 -7.80 1.99
N VAL A 91 15.95 -7.78 2.61
CA VAL A 91 15.80 -7.99 4.05
C VAL A 91 15.22 -9.37 4.37
N PHE A 92 14.38 -9.91 3.48
CA PHE A 92 13.72 -11.20 3.71
C PHE A 92 13.86 -12.18 2.53
N PRO A 93 15.09 -12.39 1.99
CA PRO A 93 15.32 -13.30 0.87
C PRO A 93 14.85 -14.73 1.17
N GLN A 94 14.87 -15.15 2.43
CA GLN A 94 14.46 -16.47 2.89
C GLN A 94 12.98 -16.80 2.64
N LEU A 95 12.11 -15.81 2.48
CA LEU A 95 10.67 -16.03 2.22
C LEU A 95 10.38 -16.54 0.81
N ALA A 96 11.31 -16.34 -0.13
CA ALA A 96 11.20 -16.74 -1.53
C ALA A 96 11.84 -18.11 -1.81
N TRP A 97 11.48 -19.10 -0.99
CA TRP A 97 12.08 -20.44 -1.03
C TRP A 97 11.66 -21.27 -2.24
N THR A 98 10.39 -21.18 -2.65
CA THR A 98 9.80 -21.99 -3.74
C THR A 98 9.89 -21.28 -5.09
N HIS A 99 9.66 -19.97 -5.11
CA HIS A 99 9.77 -19.13 -6.30
C HIS A 99 10.64 -17.91 -5.98
N PRO A 100 11.57 -17.54 -6.88
CA PRO A 100 12.42 -16.39 -6.63
C PRO A 100 11.63 -15.09 -6.68
N TYR A 101 12.06 -14.14 -5.87
CA TYR A 101 11.69 -12.74 -5.99
C TYR A 101 11.94 -12.22 -7.42
N PRO A 102 10.96 -11.53 -8.04
CA PRO A 102 11.14 -11.03 -9.40
C PRO A 102 12.19 -9.92 -9.44
N THR A 103 12.83 -9.77 -10.60
CA THR A 103 13.84 -8.76 -10.90
C THR A 103 13.47 -7.91 -12.12
N SER A 104 12.18 -7.87 -12.46
CA SER A 104 11.65 -7.21 -13.66
C SER A 104 11.11 -5.82 -13.35
N SER A 105 11.26 -4.92 -14.32
CA SER A 105 10.67 -3.58 -14.36
C SER A 105 9.14 -3.58 -14.43
N GLU A 106 8.55 -4.71 -14.83
CA GLU A 106 7.10 -4.92 -14.90
C GLU A 106 6.50 -5.34 -13.56
N CYS A 107 7.32 -5.61 -12.54
CA CYS A 107 6.86 -5.97 -11.20
C CYS A 107 7.17 -4.83 -10.24
N TRP A 108 6.25 -4.57 -9.32
CA TRP A 108 6.41 -3.54 -8.30
C TRP A 108 6.22 -4.14 -6.92
N GLU A 109 7.20 -3.96 -6.04
CA GLU A 109 7.03 -4.20 -4.62
C GLU A 109 6.10 -3.13 -4.03
N ILE A 110 5.17 -3.57 -3.19
CA ILE A 110 4.33 -2.74 -2.35
C ILE A 110 4.71 -2.99 -0.89
N SER A 111 5.14 -1.94 -0.21
CA SER A 111 5.46 -1.94 1.22
C SER A 111 4.74 -0.79 1.93
N ARG A 112 4.74 -0.80 3.27
CA ARG A 112 4.08 0.23 4.08
C ARG A 112 2.61 0.44 3.68
N LEU A 113 1.94 -0.63 3.24
CA LEU A 113 0.52 -0.58 2.96
C LEU A 113 -0.26 -0.62 4.27
N GLY A 114 -1.04 0.41 4.55
CA GLY A 114 -1.81 0.46 5.78
C GLY A 114 -2.72 1.68 5.89
N MET A 115 -3.59 1.65 6.89
CA MET A 115 -4.62 2.64 7.14
C MET A 115 -4.88 2.77 8.62
N MET A 116 -5.11 4.00 9.08
CA MET A 116 -5.45 4.26 10.48
C MET A 116 -6.73 3.55 10.91
N ARG A 117 -6.73 3.04 12.14
CA ARG A 117 -7.87 2.33 12.74
C ARG A 117 -9.18 3.12 12.72
N ALA A 118 -9.12 4.45 12.76
CA ALA A 118 -10.30 5.29 12.68
C ALA A 118 -11.01 5.22 11.30
N HIS A 119 -10.27 4.87 10.24
CA HIS A 119 -10.74 4.97 8.85
C HIS A 119 -10.89 3.62 8.13
N ARG A 120 -10.76 2.49 8.82
CA ARG A 120 -10.77 1.12 8.22
C ARG A 120 -11.96 0.79 7.32
N ARG A 121 -13.08 1.53 7.44
CA ARG A 121 -14.20 1.43 6.48
C ARG A 121 -13.77 1.70 5.03
N HIS A 122 -12.71 2.50 4.83
CA HIS A 122 -12.14 2.84 3.54
C HIS A 122 -11.04 1.88 3.08
N ALA A 123 -10.75 0.79 3.81
CA ALA A 123 -9.65 -0.13 3.45
C ALA A 123 -9.73 -0.60 1.99
N LYS A 124 -10.94 -0.94 1.51
CA LYS A 124 -11.16 -1.34 0.11
C LYS A 124 -10.77 -0.26 -0.89
N ALA A 125 -10.93 1.03 -0.56
CA ALA A 125 -10.51 2.14 -1.42
C ALA A 125 -8.99 2.21 -1.54
N LEU A 126 -8.24 1.96 -0.46
CA LEU A 126 -6.77 1.89 -0.52
C LEU A 126 -6.30 0.74 -1.43
N TYR A 127 -6.93 -0.43 -1.37
CA TYR A 127 -6.64 -1.53 -2.28
C TYR A 127 -7.01 -1.18 -3.72
N ALA A 128 -8.15 -0.53 -3.96
CA ALA A 128 -8.50 -0.06 -5.30
C ALA A 128 -7.45 0.92 -5.85
N ALA A 129 -6.97 1.87 -5.04
CA ALA A 129 -5.88 2.77 -5.42
C ALA A 129 -4.58 2.00 -5.73
N MET A 130 -4.24 0.97 -4.96
CA MET A 130 -3.10 0.09 -5.23
C MET A 130 -3.24 -0.63 -6.59
N PHE A 131 -4.44 -1.13 -6.92
CA PHE A 131 -4.74 -1.70 -8.24
C PHE A 131 -4.63 -0.66 -9.37
N ALA A 132 -5.19 0.54 -9.17
CA ALA A 132 -5.08 1.64 -10.12
C ALA A 132 -3.62 1.99 -10.40
N PHE A 133 -2.79 2.08 -9.36
CA PHE A 133 -1.35 2.28 -9.51
C PHE A 133 -0.73 1.18 -10.40
N GLY A 134 -1.02 -0.09 -10.09
CA GLY A 134 -0.53 -1.22 -10.89
C GLY A 134 -0.92 -1.13 -12.36
N TRP A 135 -2.18 -0.85 -12.66
CA TRP A 135 -2.68 -0.71 -14.03
C TRP A 135 -2.05 0.48 -14.76
N MET A 136 -1.95 1.65 -14.12
CA MET A 136 -1.32 2.83 -14.72
C MET A 136 0.16 2.64 -15.01
N ARG A 137 0.84 1.77 -14.26
CA ARG A 137 2.24 1.37 -14.52
C ARG A 137 2.38 0.18 -15.46
N SER A 138 1.27 -0.34 -15.99
CA SER A 138 1.25 -1.57 -16.79
C SER A 138 1.99 -2.72 -16.08
N ALA A 139 1.88 -2.78 -14.76
CA ALA A 139 2.54 -3.80 -13.97
C ALA A 139 1.96 -5.18 -14.30
N ARG A 140 2.83 -6.18 -14.40
CA ARG A 140 2.45 -7.60 -14.46
C ARG A 140 1.92 -8.05 -13.11
N ALA A 141 2.62 -7.67 -12.03
CA ALA A 141 2.31 -8.13 -10.69
C ALA A 141 2.74 -7.12 -9.61
N LEU A 142 2.05 -7.16 -8.48
CA LEU A 142 2.40 -6.42 -7.26
C LEU A 142 2.95 -7.39 -6.23
N VAL A 143 4.20 -7.20 -5.82
CA VAL A 143 4.92 -8.06 -4.90
C VAL A 143 4.80 -7.52 -3.48
N ALA A 144 4.57 -8.36 -2.49
CA ALA A 144 4.52 -7.90 -1.10
C ALA A 144 5.02 -8.97 -0.13
N ILE A 145 5.37 -8.50 1.06
CA ILE A 145 5.41 -9.34 2.27
C ILE A 145 4.18 -8.98 3.08
N ALA A 146 3.42 -10.00 3.47
CA ALA A 146 2.23 -9.86 4.27
C ALA A 146 2.31 -10.81 5.47
N ASP A 147 1.88 -10.35 6.64
CA ASP A 147 1.56 -11.29 7.70
C ASP A 147 0.33 -12.14 7.32
N LEU A 148 0.07 -13.19 8.09
CA LEU A 148 -1.03 -14.12 7.82
C LEU A 148 -2.42 -13.51 8.05
N GLU A 149 -2.55 -12.40 8.77
CA GLU A 149 -3.82 -11.68 8.91
C GLU A 149 -4.13 -10.90 7.63
N TYR A 150 -3.15 -10.17 7.10
CA TYR A 150 -3.25 -9.46 5.83
C TYR A 150 -3.48 -10.41 4.67
N GLU A 151 -2.78 -11.54 4.61
CA GLU A 151 -3.01 -12.53 3.56
C GLU A 151 -4.44 -13.08 3.58
N ARG A 152 -4.97 -13.40 4.76
CA ARG A 152 -6.38 -13.82 4.91
C ARG A 152 -7.34 -12.71 4.48
N PHE A 153 -7.01 -11.45 4.77
CA PHE A 153 -7.81 -10.32 4.34
C PHE A 153 -7.85 -10.18 2.81
N LEU A 154 -6.73 -10.37 2.11
CA LEU A 154 -6.69 -10.39 0.64
C LEU A 154 -7.63 -11.47 0.07
N HIS A 155 -7.60 -12.68 0.63
CA HIS A 155 -8.49 -13.77 0.23
C HIS A 155 -9.97 -13.43 0.48
N VAL A 156 -10.30 -12.79 1.62
CA VAL A 156 -11.66 -12.30 1.90
C VAL A 156 -12.13 -11.24 0.90
N LEU A 157 -11.20 -10.42 0.38
CA LEU A 157 -11.50 -9.46 -0.68
C LEU A 157 -11.71 -10.12 -2.05
N GLY A 158 -11.36 -11.40 -2.21
CA GLY A 158 -11.36 -12.14 -3.47
C GLY A 158 -10.15 -11.84 -4.34
N ILE A 159 -9.06 -11.35 -3.75
CA ILE A 159 -7.79 -11.07 -4.45
C ILE A 159 -7.00 -12.38 -4.58
N GLU A 160 -6.70 -12.75 -5.82
CA GLU A 160 -5.85 -13.90 -6.12
C GLU A 160 -4.38 -13.56 -5.85
N THR A 161 -3.68 -14.44 -5.15
CA THR A 161 -2.27 -14.28 -4.78
C THR A 161 -1.47 -15.55 -5.02
N HIS A 162 -0.19 -15.39 -5.34
CA HIS A 162 0.76 -16.49 -5.46
C HIS A 162 1.89 -16.32 -4.44
N ARG A 163 2.05 -17.29 -3.53
CA ARG A 163 3.17 -17.28 -2.59
C ARG A 163 4.48 -17.65 -3.28
N TYR A 164 5.56 -17.09 -2.78
CA TYR A 164 6.94 -17.45 -3.14
C TYR A 164 7.54 -18.52 -2.24
N GLY A 165 6.90 -18.83 -1.13
CA GLY A 165 7.35 -19.85 -0.18
C GLY A 165 6.37 -20.03 0.96
N PRO A 166 6.66 -20.94 1.89
CA PRO A 166 5.85 -21.12 3.09
C PRO A 166 5.99 -19.92 4.05
N PRO A 167 5.03 -19.71 4.97
CA PRO A 167 5.16 -18.71 6.01
C PRO A 167 6.40 -18.95 6.88
N GLN A 168 7.09 -17.87 7.27
CA GLN A 168 8.23 -17.91 8.19
C GLN A 168 8.15 -16.80 9.23
N GLU A 169 8.74 -17.01 10.41
CA GLU A 169 8.95 -15.94 11.40
C GLU A 169 9.98 -14.94 10.85
N ILE A 170 9.60 -13.67 10.77
CA ILE A 170 10.44 -12.58 10.23
C ILE A 170 10.94 -11.62 11.30
N GLY A 171 10.53 -11.82 12.56
CA GLY A 171 10.91 -10.96 13.67
C GLY A 171 9.87 -10.99 14.79
N ARG A 172 9.94 -9.98 15.65
CA ARG A 172 9.01 -9.78 16.77
C ARG A 172 8.49 -8.35 16.76
N ASP A 173 7.28 -8.15 17.24
CA ASP A 173 6.74 -6.82 17.48
C ASP A 173 7.27 -6.22 18.80
N LEU A 174 6.90 -4.98 19.10
CA LEU A 174 7.31 -4.29 20.34
C LEU A 174 6.81 -4.98 21.63
N ARG A 175 5.92 -5.96 21.54
CA ARG A 175 5.43 -6.79 22.65
C ARG A 175 6.11 -8.15 22.72
N GLY A 176 7.11 -8.40 21.88
CA GLY A 176 7.85 -9.65 21.80
C GLY A 176 7.11 -10.80 21.10
N ARG A 177 5.95 -10.54 20.49
CA ARG A 177 5.16 -11.55 19.78
C ARG A 177 5.81 -11.84 18.42
N PRO A 178 5.92 -13.11 18.01
CA PRO A 178 6.51 -13.45 16.72
C PRO A 178 5.62 -12.94 15.57
N ILE A 179 6.25 -12.37 14.55
CA ILE A 179 5.60 -11.95 13.32
C ILE A 179 5.88 -13.03 12.28
N VAL A 180 4.82 -13.72 11.84
CA VAL A 180 4.89 -14.72 10.78
C VAL A 180 4.36 -14.12 9.50
N ALA A 181 5.16 -14.17 8.45
CA ALA A 181 4.84 -13.57 7.16
C ALA A 181 5.10 -14.51 5.99
N VAL A 182 4.46 -14.18 4.87
CA VAL A 182 4.67 -14.78 3.56
C VAL A 182 5.10 -13.71 2.58
N ALA A 183 5.93 -14.08 1.62
CA ALA A 183 6.17 -13.30 0.42
C ALA A 183 5.36 -13.85 -0.74
N GLY A 184 4.90 -12.98 -1.62
CA GLY A 184 4.17 -13.39 -2.81
C GLY A 184 3.88 -12.23 -3.75
N GLU A 185 3.07 -12.51 -4.76
CA GLU A 185 2.56 -11.50 -5.68
C GLU A 185 1.04 -11.57 -5.87
N ILE A 186 0.47 -10.41 -6.21
CA ILE A 186 -0.85 -10.26 -6.81
C ILE A 186 -0.61 -10.15 -8.33
N PRO A 187 -0.85 -11.21 -9.13
CA PRO A 187 -0.78 -11.13 -10.58
C PRO A 187 -1.96 -10.29 -11.10
N LEU A 188 -1.69 -9.11 -11.67
CA LEU A 188 -2.75 -8.16 -12.01
C LEU A 188 -3.62 -8.61 -13.19
N ARG A 189 -3.08 -9.45 -14.08
CA ARG A 189 -3.79 -9.98 -15.26
C ARG A 189 -4.66 -11.19 -14.95
N ASP A 190 -4.36 -11.89 -13.85
CA ASP A 190 -5.01 -13.17 -13.50
C ASP A 190 -6.13 -12.97 -12.48
N GLN A 191 -6.48 -11.72 -12.17
CA GLN A 191 -7.53 -11.42 -11.21
C GLN A 191 -8.93 -11.73 -11.78
N PRO A 192 -9.87 -12.17 -10.92
CA PRO A 192 -11.25 -12.42 -11.34
C PRO A 192 -11.89 -11.16 -11.94
N PRO A 193 -12.60 -11.25 -13.09
CA PRO A 193 -13.24 -10.08 -13.69
C PRO A 193 -14.19 -9.33 -12.75
N ALA A 194 -14.88 -10.05 -11.85
CA ALA A 194 -15.76 -9.46 -10.85
C ALA A 194 -14.99 -8.62 -9.81
N LEU A 195 -13.78 -9.04 -9.42
CA LEU A 195 -12.91 -8.26 -8.55
C LEU A 195 -12.46 -6.99 -9.27
N VAL A 196 -12.00 -7.12 -10.52
CA VAL A 196 -11.56 -5.98 -11.33
C VAL A 196 -12.67 -4.94 -11.46
N ALA A 197 -13.89 -5.37 -11.81
CA ALA A 197 -15.06 -4.49 -11.90
C ALA A 197 -15.36 -3.80 -10.55
N LYS A 198 -15.26 -4.51 -9.43
CA LYS A 198 -15.44 -3.94 -8.09
C LYS A 198 -14.37 -2.92 -7.74
N MET A 199 -13.11 -3.14 -8.13
CA MET A 199 -12.04 -2.16 -7.94
C MET A 199 -12.32 -0.91 -8.77
N HIS A 200 -12.69 -1.04 -10.05
CA HIS A 200 -13.10 0.10 -10.88
C HIS A 200 -14.27 0.89 -10.27
N ALA A 201 -15.33 0.21 -9.81
CA ALA A 201 -16.45 0.88 -9.17
C ALA A 201 -16.05 1.66 -7.90
N LEU A 202 -15.04 1.19 -7.15
CA LEU A 202 -14.48 1.96 -6.03
C LEU A 202 -13.69 3.17 -6.53
N LEU A 203 -12.94 3.02 -7.63
CA LEU A 203 -12.18 4.12 -8.23
C LEU A 203 -13.09 5.25 -8.71
N ASP A 204 -14.29 4.93 -9.21
CA ASP A 204 -15.30 5.93 -9.62
C ASP A 204 -15.78 6.81 -8.46
N THR A 205 -15.56 6.37 -7.21
CA THR A 205 -15.94 7.10 -5.99
C THR A 205 -14.79 7.90 -5.37
N MET A 206 -13.61 7.92 -6.00
CA MET A 206 -12.44 8.65 -5.50
C MET A 206 -11.74 9.46 -6.58
N GLU A 207 -11.09 10.55 -6.17
CA GLU A 207 -10.19 11.29 -7.03
C GLU A 207 -8.82 10.63 -7.05
N ILE A 208 -8.26 10.39 -8.23
CA ILE A 208 -6.90 9.88 -8.38
C ILE A 208 -6.05 10.96 -9.04
N THR A 209 -4.93 11.29 -8.40
CA THR A 209 -3.91 12.17 -8.95
C THR A 209 -2.59 11.41 -9.05
N ASP A 210 -1.95 11.41 -10.21
CA ASP A 210 -0.57 10.95 -10.36
C ASP A 210 0.31 12.14 -10.74
N GLU A 211 1.06 12.65 -9.76
CA GLU A 211 1.92 13.83 -9.90
C GLU A 211 3.20 13.56 -10.69
N THR A 212 3.45 12.29 -11.05
CA THR A 212 4.63 11.93 -11.84
C THR A 212 4.37 11.91 -13.34
N LEU A 213 3.10 12.05 -13.75
CA LEU A 213 2.73 12.21 -15.14
C LEU A 213 2.82 13.70 -15.52
N VAL A 214 3.55 14.00 -16.60
CA VAL A 214 3.82 15.37 -17.08
C VAL A 214 2.55 16.15 -17.43
N LEU A 215 1.46 15.44 -17.74
CA LEU A 215 0.12 16.01 -17.92
C LEU A 215 -0.72 15.57 -16.72
N GLY A 216 -0.72 16.41 -15.67
CA GLY A 216 -1.23 16.10 -14.34
C GLY A 216 -2.69 15.64 -14.28
N SER A 217 -3.00 14.91 -13.19
CA SER A 217 -4.32 14.39 -12.81
C SER A 217 -5.09 13.72 -13.95
N ARG A 218 -4.85 12.42 -14.18
CA ARG A 218 -5.85 11.60 -14.86
C ARG A 218 -6.94 11.26 -13.85
N ARG A 219 -8.12 11.87 -13.98
CA ARG A 219 -9.34 11.14 -13.66
C ARG A 219 -9.30 9.89 -14.54
N VAL A 220 -9.09 8.72 -13.94
CA VAL A 220 -9.25 7.46 -14.65
C VAL A 220 -10.73 7.43 -15.03
N PRO A 221 -11.11 7.53 -16.32
CA PRO A 221 -12.50 7.42 -16.70
C PRO A 221 -12.93 5.97 -16.44
N ALA A 222 -14.16 5.81 -15.96
CA ALA A 222 -14.86 4.53 -15.86
C ALA A 222 -14.80 3.73 -17.17
#